data_AF-A0A212C3C3-F1
#
_entry.id   AF-A0A212C3C3-F1
#
_cell.length_a   1.000
_cell.length_b   1.000
_cell.length_c   1.000
_cell.angle_alpha   90.00
_cell.angle_beta   90.00
_cell.angle_gamma   90.00
#
_symmetry.space_group_name_H-M   'P 1'
#
loop_
_entity.id
_entity.type
_entity.pdbx_description
1 polymer ?
#
loop_
_entity_poly.entity_id
_entity_poly.type
_entity_poly.pdbx_seq_one_letter_code
_entity_poly.pdbx_strand_id
1 'polypeptide(L)'
;IIILGYKKPLEREDLFELNESDSSYSVCPIFEKQWRKEVLRTQERQKVKSSFHKEPHTRKPSLLRALWNTFKFVLIQVALFKVLADVLSFTSPLIMKQMILFCDQRPDFGWSGYGYALALFVVVFLQTLILQQYQRFKMLTSAKIKTAVIGLIYK
;
A
#
# COMPACT_ATOMS: atom_id res chain seq x y z
N ILE A 1 0.00 -25.53 5.38
CA ILE A 1 0.45 -25.46 3.96
C ILE A 1 1.94 -25.73 3.79
N ILE A 2 2.87 -24.99 4.41
CA ILE A 2 4.33 -25.16 4.17
C ILE A 2 4.81 -26.61 4.44
N ILE A 3 4.47 -27.18 5.60
CA ILE A 3 4.83 -28.57 5.93
C ILE A 3 4.11 -29.57 5.02
N LEU A 4 2.88 -29.26 4.59
CA LEU A 4 2.10 -30.12 3.70
C LEU A 4 2.71 -30.17 2.29
N GLY A 5 3.13 -29.01 1.77
CA GLY A 5 3.80 -28.89 0.47
C GLY A 5 5.20 -29.51 0.43
N TYR A 6 5.85 -29.69 1.58
CA TYR A 6 7.07 -30.49 1.68
C TYR A 6 6.80 -31.99 1.51
N LYS A 7 5.62 -32.48 1.95
CA LYS A 7 5.27 -33.91 1.95
C LYS A 7 4.56 -34.37 0.68
N LYS A 8 3.73 -33.52 0.08
CA LYS A 8 3.01 -33.81 -1.16
C LYS A 8 2.91 -32.55 -2.04
N PRO A 9 2.82 -32.68 -3.38
CA PRO A 9 2.46 -31.55 -4.22
C PRO A 9 1.09 -31.02 -3.78
N LEU A 10 0.97 -29.69 -3.65
CA LEU A 10 -0.26 -29.05 -3.18
C LEU A 10 -1.34 -29.07 -4.27
N GLU A 11 -2.56 -29.41 -3.86
CA GLU A 11 -3.74 -29.37 -4.71
C GLU A 11 -4.62 -28.15 -4.36
N ARG A 12 -5.61 -27.84 -5.21
CA ARG A 12 -6.47 -26.66 -5.00
C ARG A 12 -7.28 -26.75 -3.70
N GLU A 13 -7.66 -27.96 -3.32
CA GLU A 13 -8.44 -28.27 -2.11
C GLU A 13 -7.62 -28.03 -0.83
N ASP A 14 -6.29 -28.06 -0.90
CA ASP A 14 -5.40 -27.79 0.23
C ASP A 14 -5.21 -26.28 0.51
N LEU A 15 -5.73 -25.40 -0.36
CA LEU A 15 -5.61 -23.96 -0.24
C LEU A 15 -6.75 -23.36 0.57
N PHE A 16 -6.42 -22.39 1.42
CA PHE A 16 -7.44 -21.64 2.14
C PHE A 16 -8.25 -20.77 1.18
N GLU A 17 -9.55 -20.69 1.44
CA GLU A 17 -10.40 -19.70 0.79
C GLU A 17 -9.98 -18.28 1.17
N LEU A 18 -10.19 -17.35 0.23
CA LEU A 18 -9.93 -15.93 0.46
C LEU A 18 -10.90 -15.39 1.50
N ASN A 19 -10.41 -14.45 2.30
CA ASN A 19 -11.26 -13.71 3.22
C ASN A 19 -12.37 -12.95 2.46
N GLU A 20 -13.59 -12.92 3.00
CA GLU A 20 -14.75 -12.31 2.33
C GLU A 20 -14.51 -10.84 1.97
N SER A 21 -13.78 -10.10 2.81
CA SER A 21 -13.45 -8.69 2.58
C SER A 21 -12.50 -8.46 1.39
N ASP A 22 -11.78 -9.50 0.97
CA ASP A 22 -10.83 -9.48 -0.14
C ASP A 22 -11.37 -10.18 -1.39
N SER A 23 -12.57 -10.78 -1.28
CA SER A 23 -13.25 -11.46 -2.38
C SER A 23 -13.77 -10.49 -3.44
N SER A 24 -13.84 -10.95 -4.68
CA SER A 24 -14.38 -10.16 -5.79
C SER A 24 -15.85 -9.77 -5.56
N TYR A 25 -16.62 -10.64 -4.90
CA TYR A 25 -18.03 -10.40 -4.59
C TYR A 25 -18.26 -9.16 -3.73
N SER A 26 -17.31 -8.81 -2.85
CA SER A 26 -17.41 -7.61 -2.01
C SER A 26 -16.75 -6.40 -2.70
N VAL A 27 -15.58 -6.58 -3.31
CA VAL A 27 -14.79 -5.47 -3.87
C VAL A 27 -15.40 -4.90 -5.16
N CYS A 28 -15.86 -5.74 -6.08
CA CYS A 28 -16.40 -5.31 -7.37
C CYS A 28 -17.64 -4.40 -7.26
N PRO A 29 -18.70 -4.72 -6.49
CA PRO A 29 -19.89 -3.86 -6.42
C PRO A 29 -19.60 -2.51 -5.75
N ILE A 30 -18.67 -2.46 -4.79
CA ILE A 30 -18.26 -1.20 -4.15
C ILE A 30 -17.63 -0.27 -5.19
N PHE A 31 -16.70 -0.81 -6.00
CA PHE A 31 -16.05 -0.05 -7.07
C PHE A 31 -17.05 0.36 -8.15
N GLU A 32 -17.95 -0.54 -8.57
CA GLU A 32 -18.97 -0.26 -9.58
C GLU A 32 -19.90 0.89 -9.15
N LYS A 33 -20.33 0.90 -7.89
CA LYS A 33 -21.15 1.99 -7.34
C LYS A 33 -20.43 3.34 -7.43
N GLN A 34 -19.12 3.38 -7.20
CA GLN A 34 -18.33 4.60 -7.33
C GLN A 34 -18.08 4.98 -8.79
N TRP A 35 -17.88 4.00 -9.67
CA TRP A 35 -17.75 4.22 -11.11
C TRP A 35 -19.01 4.84 -11.70
N ARG A 36 -20.19 4.28 -11.40
CA ARG A 36 -21.48 4.84 -11.84
C ARG A 36 -21.68 6.29 -11.37
N LYS A 37 -21.32 6.60 -10.11
CA LYS A 37 -21.34 7.98 -9.59
C LYS A 37 -20.44 8.92 -10.39
N GLU A 38 -19.24 8.48 -10.78
CA GLU A 38 -18.31 9.29 -11.56
C GLU A 38 -18.79 9.50 -13.01
N VAL A 39 -19.40 8.48 -13.62
CA VAL A 39 -20.01 8.56 -14.96
C VAL A 39 -21.16 9.57 -14.96
N LEU A 40 -22.09 9.47 -14.00
CA LEU A 40 -23.23 10.40 -13.86
C LEU A 40 -22.76 11.85 -13.67
N ARG A 41 -21.81 12.08 -12.76
CA ARG A 41 -21.21 13.41 -12.55
C ARG A 41 -20.58 13.99 -13.81
N THR A 42 -19.96 13.15 -14.62
CA THR A 42 -19.32 13.58 -15.87
C THR A 42 -20.36 13.94 -16.93
N GLN A 43 -21.44 13.16 -17.04
CA GLN A 43 -22.57 13.45 -17.93
C GLN A 43 -23.30 14.75 -17.56
N GLU A 44 -23.57 14.98 -16.27
CA GLU A 44 -24.19 16.24 -15.80
C GLU A 44 -23.32 17.46 -16.12
N ARG A 45 -22.01 17.38 -15.84
CA ARG A 45 -21.05 18.45 -16.17
C ARG A 45 -20.97 18.72 -17.67
N GLN A 46 -21.18 17.70 -18.50
CA GLN A 46 -21.18 17.85 -19.94
C GLN A 46 -22.48 18.53 -20.43
N LYS A 47 -23.65 18.16 -19.89
CA LYS A 47 -24.94 18.81 -20.18
C LYS A 47 -24.93 20.31 -19.83
N VAL A 48 -24.39 20.67 -18.66
CA VAL A 48 -24.29 22.08 -18.23
C VAL A 48 -23.36 22.90 -19.14
N LYS A 49 -22.27 22.29 -19.63
CA LYS A 49 -21.32 22.98 -20.52
C LYS A 49 -21.82 23.12 -21.96
N SER A 50 -22.62 22.18 -22.46
CA SER A 50 -23.24 22.31 -23.79
C SER A 50 -24.24 23.46 -23.87
N SER A 51 -24.86 23.85 -22.75
CA SER A 51 -25.74 25.03 -22.70
C SER A 51 -25.00 26.38 -22.70
N PHE A 52 -23.67 26.39 -22.55
CA PHE A 52 -22.86 27.62 -22.38
C PHE A 52 -21.92 27.94 -23.57
N HIS A 53 -22.21 27.42 -24.78
CA HIS A 53 -21.54 27.81 -26.04
C HIS A 53 -20.00 27.68 -26.07
N LYS A 54 -19.42 26.59 -25.54
CA LYS A 54 -18.01 26.23 -25.80
C LYS A 54 -17.88 24.78 -26.27
N GLU A 55 -17.00 24.57 -27.25
CA GLU A 55 -16.79 23.35 -28.03
C GLU A 55 -16.95 22.00 -27.29
N PRO A 56 -17.37 20.94 -28.01
CA PRO A 56 -17.70 19.64 -27.43
C PRO A 56 -16.43 18.83 -27.10
N HIS A 57 -15.64 19.28 -26.13
CA HIS A 57 -14.68 18.38 -25.50
C HIS A 57 -15.44 17.39 -24.60
N THR A 58 -15.73 16.22 -25.18
CA THR A 58 -16.26 15.05 -24.49
C THR A 58 -15.28 14.60 -23.41
N ARG A 59 -15.45 15.12 -22.19
CA ARG A 59 -14.59 14.73 -21.07
C ARG A 59 -14.94 13.29 -20.70
N LYS A 60 -14.07 12.35 -21.07
CA LYS A 60 -14.24 10.94 -20.72
C LYS A 60 -14.22 10.79 -19.18
N PRO A 61 -15.07 9.92 -18.60
CA PRO A 61 -15.05 9.66 -17.16
C PRO A 61 -13.69 9.09 -16.76
N SER A 62 -13.08 9.63 -15.69
CA SER A 62 -11.74 9.24 -15.26
C SER A 62 -11.78 8.02 -14.33
N LEU A 63 -11.34 6.86 -14.85
CA LEU A 63 -11.22 5.62 -14.07
C LEU A 63 -10.33 5.79 -12.84
N LEU A 64 -9.20 6.48 -12.98
CA LEU A 64 -8.29 6.76 -11.87
C LEU A 64 -8.95 7.53 -10.73
N ARG A 65 -9.88 8.44 -11.06
CA ARG A 65 -10.62 9.22 -10.05
C ARG A 65 -11.61 8.36 -9.29
N ALA A 66 -12.34 7.49 -9.98
CA ALA A 66 -13.24 6.53 -9.35
C ALA A 66 -12.49 5.51 -8.48
N LEU A 67 -11.36 5.01 -8.98
CA LEU A 67 -10.48 4.09 -8.26
C LEU A 67 -9.94 4.76 -7.00
N TRP A 68 -9.41 5.98 -7.13
CA TRP A 68 -8.92 6.77 -6.00
C TRP A 68 -10.02 6.98 -4.96
N ASN A 69 -11.22 7.39 -5.34
CA ASN A 69 -12.28 7.63 -4.36
C ASN A 69 -12.73 6.35 -3.64
N THR A 70 -12.58 5.19 -4.28
CA THR A 70 -12.90 3.88 -3.70
C THR A 70 -11.84 3.42 -2.70
N PHE A 71 -10.56 3.52 -3.05
CA PHE A 71 -9.45 2.96 -2.27
C PHE A 71 -8.63 3.98 -1.47
N LYS A 72 -8.97 5.28 -1.50
CA LYS A 72 -8.20 6.36 -0.86
C LYS A 72 -7.82 6.09 0.59
N PHE A 73 -8.72 5.58 1.41
CA PHE A 73 -8.45 5.36 2.83
C PHE A 73 -7.36 4.31 3.03
N VAL A 74 -7.45 3.21 2.29
CA VAL A 74 -6.44 2.14 2.31
C VAL A 74 -5.11 2.65 1.74
N LEU A 75 -5.14 3.41 0.66
CA LEU A 75 -3.93 3.99 0.05
C LEU A 75 -3.23 5.00 0.97
N ILE A 76 -3.98 5.84 1.69
CA ILE A 76 -3.44 6.79 2.66
C ILE A 76 -2.78 6.04 3.81
N GLN A 77 -3.41 5.00 4.33
CA GLN A 77 -2.83 4.16 5.38
C GLN A 77 -1.50 3.55 4.92
N VAL A 78 -1.47 2.94 3.72
CA VAL A 78 -0.25 2.37 3.14
C VAL A 78 0.84 3.43 2.93
N ALA A 79 0.47 4.63 2.49
CA ALA A 79 1.40 5.74 2.32
C ALA A 79 1.99 6.23 3.65
N LEU A 80 1.18 6.35 4.71
CA LEU A 80 1.65 6.74 6.04
C LEU A 80 2.64 5.72 6.61
N PHE A 81 2.34 4.43 6.52
CA PHE A 81 3.26 3.37 6.94
C PHE A 81 4.57 3.40 6.16
N LYS A 82 4.52 3.74 4.86
CA LYS A 82 5.73 3.89 4.05
C LYS A 82 6.60 5.05 4.53
N VAL A 83 6.00 6.22 4.75
CA VAL A 83 6.74 7.40 5.24
C VAL A 83 7.42 7.09 6.57
N LEU A 84 6.71 6.41 7.49
CA LEU A 84 7.29 5.97 8.75
C LEU A 84 8.50 5.04 8.53
N ALA A 85 8.36 4.05 7.64
CA ALA A 85 9.46 3.13 7.30
C ALA A 85 10.67 3.87 6.70
N ASP A 86 10.42 4.84 5.82
CA ASP A 86 11.46 5.66 5.18
C ASP A 86 12.21 6.50 6.22
N VAL A 87 11.50 7.11 7.18
CA VAL A 87 12.11 7.87 8.29
C VAL A 87 13.02 6.97 9.16
N LEU A 88 12.57 5.76 9.50
CA LEU A 88 13.42 4.80 10.23
C LEU A 88 14.64 4.39 9.41
N SER A 89 14.46 4.17 8.11
CA SER A 89 15.57 3.83 7.20
C SER A 89 16.62 4.95 7.12
N PHE A 90 16.22 6.21 7.22
CA PHE A 90 17.16 7.34 7.29
C PHE A 90 17.83 7.49 8.66
N THR A 91 17.18 7.00 9.72
CA THR A 91 17.74 7.06 11.08
C THR A 91 18.91 6.08 11.24
N SER A 92 18.87 4.93 10.55
CA SER A 92 19.93 3.91 10.64
C SER A 92 21.35 4.43 10.28
N PRO A 93 21.57 5.09 9.13
CA PRO A 93 22.86 5.72 8.81
C PRO A 93 23.27 6.84 9.79
N LEU A 94 22.30 7.55 10.38
CA LEU A 94 22.58 8.63 11.32
C LEU A 94 23.19 8.10 12.62
N ILE A 95 22.64 7.00 13.15
CA ILE A 95 23.20 6.32 14.33
C ILE A 95 24.59 5.77 14.01
N MET A 96 24.75 5.15 12.84
CA MET A 96 26.04 4.63 12.38
C MET A 96 27.10 5.74 12.30
N LYS A 97 26.75 6.92 11.79
CA LYS A 97 27.65 8.09 11.75
C LYS A 97 28.07 8.54 13.15
N GLN A 98 27.14 8.60 14.10
CA GLN A 98 27.46 8.97 15.48
C GLN A 98 28.37 7.93 16.16
N MET A 99 28.16 6.65 15.87
CA MET A 99 29.03 5.57 16.35
C MET A 99 30.47 5.72 15.81
N ILE A 100 30.63 6.02 14.52
CA ILE A 100 31.96 6.25 13.93
C ILE A 100 32.66 7.45 14.59
N LEU A 101 31.95 8.56 14.79
CA LEU A 101 32.50 9.75 15.48
C LEU A 101 32.89 9.46 16.93
N PHE A 102 32.10 8.64 17.64
CA PHE A 102 32.42 8.19 18.99
C PHE A 102 33.72 7.37 19.03
N CYS A 103 33.88 6.44 18.08
CA CYS A 103 35.10 5.64 17.95
C CYS A 103 36.35 6.47 17.64
N ASP A 104 36.22 7.60 16.92
CA ASP A 104 37.34 8.47 16.55
C ASP A 104 37.78 9.40 17.71
N GLN A 105 36.84 9.91 18.51
CA GLN A 105 37.13 10.93 19.54
C GLN A 105 37.41 10.39 20.94
N ARG A 106 36.96 9.17 21.28
CA ARG A 106 37.10 8.59 22.62
C ARG A 106 37.42 7.09 22.52
N PRO A 107 38.71 6.70 22.63
CA PRO A 107 39.10 5.29 22.69
C PRO A 107 38.79 4.63 24.05
N ASP A 108 38.31 5.40 25.04
CA ASP A 108 37.94 4.86 26.35
C ASP A 108 36.72 3.95 26.25
N PHE A 109 36.92 2.69 26.64
CA PHE A 109 35.94 1.60 26.55
C PHE A 109 34.81 1.78 27.58
N GLY A 110 33.88 2.70 27.31
CA GLY A 110 32.71 2.96 28.15
C GLY A 110 31.46 2.16 27.74
N TRP A 111 30.52 2.00 28.69
CA TRP A 111 29.18 1.43 28.46
C TRP A 111 28.35 2.17 27.39
N SER A 112 28.75 3.39 27.03
CA SER A 112 28.08 4.24 26.03
C SER A 112 28.10 3.64 24.61
N GLY A 113 29.14 2.91 24.21
CA GLY A 113 29.22 2.27 22.89
C GLY A 113 28.17 1.16 22.70
N TYR A 114 27.99 0.32 23.73
CA TYR A 114 26.95 -0.72 23.73
C TYR A 114 25.54 -0.14 23.62
N GLY A 115 25.31 1.06 24.18
CA GLY A 115 24.04 1.78 24.04
C GLY A 115 23.69 2.11 22.58
N TYR A 116 24.66 2.62 21.80
CA TYR A 116 24.45 2.91 20.38
C TYR A 116 24.24 1.64 19.54
N ALA A 117 24.98 0.55 19.84
CA ALA A 117 24.80 -0.72 19.15
C ALA A 117 23.41 -1.34 19.42
N LEU A 118 22.96 -1.33 20.68
CA LEU A 118 21.62 -1.80 21.04
C LEU A 118 20.52 -0.93 20.42
N ALA A 119 20.69 0.39 20.42
CA ALA A 119 19.76 1.32 19.77
C ALA A 119 19.66 1.05 18.26
N LEU A 120 20.80 0.81 17.59
CA LEU A 120 20.83 0.48 16.16
C LEU A 120 20.10 -0.84 15.90
N PHE A 121 20.34 -1.86 16.73
CA PHE A 121 19.63 -3.13 16.63
C PHE A 121 18.11 -2.96 16.73
N VAL A 122 17.64 -2.20 17.73
CA VAL A 122 16.20 -1.93 17.92
C VAL A 122 15.63 -1.17 16.71
N VAL A 123 16.32 -0.15 16.21
CA VAL A 123 15.87 0.64 15.05
C VAL A 123 15.77 -0.22 13.80
N VAL A 124 16.80 -1.01 13.48
CA VAL A 124 16.80 -1.88 12.30
C VAL A 124 15.75 -2.97 12.43
N PHE A 125 15.59 -3.57 13.61
CA PHE A 125 14.56 -4.58 13.86
C PHE A 125 13.14 -4.02 13.64
N LEU A 126 12.85 -2.84 14.20
CA LEU A 126 11.57 -2.15 13.99
C LEU A 126 11.37 -1.77 12.52
N GLN A 127 12.42 -1.29 11.85
CA GLN A 127 12.39 -0.98 10.43
C GLN A 127 12.00 -2.21 9.59
N THR A 128 12.62 -3.37 9.85
CA THR A 128 12.30 -4.61 9.15
C THR A 128 10.85 -5.04 9.36
N LEU A 129 10.35 -4.97 10.60
CA LEU A 129 8.95 -5.30 10.91
C LEU A 129 7.96 -4.39 10.16
N ILE A 130 8.18 -3.08 10.20
CA ILE A 130 7.30 -2.12 9.51
C ILE A 130 7.35 -2.33 8.00
N LEU A 131 8.54 -2.56 7.44
CA LEU A 131 8.71 -2.82 6.01
C LEU A 131 7.94 -4.07 5.57
N GLN A 132 8.01 -5.15 6.36
CA GLN A 132 7.30 -6.40 6.05
C GLN A 132 5.78 -6.21 6.09
N GLN A 133 5.26 -5.49 7.08
CA GLN A 133 3.83 -5.15 7.15
C GLN A 133 3.40 -4.30 5.95
N TYR A 134 4.20 -3.28 5.60
CA TYR A 134 3.96 -2.46 4.43
C TYR A 134 3.91 -3.29 3.14
N GLN A 135 4.85 -4.22 2.95
CA GLN A 135 4.87 -5.10 1.77
C GLN A 135 3.60 -5.97 1.68
N ARG A 136 3.17 -6.56 2.80
CA ARG A 136 1.94 -7.35 2.89
C ARG A 136 0.71 -6.52 2.52
N PHE A 137 0.52 -5.36 3.15
CA PHE A 137 -0.62 -4.48 2.88
C PHE A 137 -0.64 -3.95 1.45
N LYS A 138 0.53 -3.59 0.91
CA LYS A 138 0.70 -3.14 -0.48
C LYS A 138 0.29 -4.24 -1.46
N MET A 139 0.77 -5.47 -1.24
CA MET A 139 0.44 -6.60 -2.12
C MET A 139 -1.06 -6.87 -2.13
N LEU A 140 -1.69 -6.90 -0.94
CA LEU A 140 -3.13 -7.12 -0.81
C LEU A 140 -3.93 -6.03 -1.52
N THR A 141 -3.60 -4.76 -1.30
CA THR A 141 -4.27 -3.62 -1.96
C THR A 141 -4.13 -3.69 -3.49
N SER A 142 -2.95 -4.08 -3.98
CA SER A 142 -2.71 -4.24 -5.42
C SER A 142 -3.57 -5.34 -6.03
N ALA A 143 -3.77 -6.46 -5.33
CA ALA A 143 -4.64 -7.54 -5.76
C ALA A 143 -6.11 -7.07 -5.80
N LYS A 144 -6.59 -6.39 -4.75
CA LYS A 144 -7.96 -5.84 -4.72
C LYS A 144 -8.23 -4.87 -5.86
N ILE A 145 -7.28 -3.99 -6.17
CA ILE A 145 -7.40 -3.06 -7.31
C ILE A 145 -7.48 -3.84 -8.64
N LYS A 146 -6.60 -4.82 -8.85
CA LYS A 146 -6.62 -5.65 -10.07
C LYS A 146 -7.95 -6.38 -10.23
N THR A 147 -8.44 -7.03 -9.17
CA THR A 147 -9.72 -7.73 -9.16
C THR A 147 -10.88 -6.79 -9.47
N ALA A 148 -10.89 -5.58 -8.88
CA ALA A 148 -11.94 -4.58 -9.14
C ALA A 148 -11.96 -4.13 -10.61
N VAL A 149 -10.79 -3.89 -11.20
CA VAL A 149 -10.66 -3.45 -12.60
C VAL A 149 -11.08 -4.57 -13.55
N ILE A 150 -10.60 -5.79 -13.33
CA ILE A 150 -10.97 -6.97 -14.14
C ILE A 150 -12.48 -7.22 -14.02
N GLY A 151 -13.02 -7.20 -12.80
CA GLY A 151 -14.45 -7.37 -12.57
C GLY A 151 -15.34 -6.29 -13.22
N LEU A 152 -14.81 -5.08 -13.42
CA LEU A 152 -15.51 -4.03 -14.18
C LEU A 152 -15.47 -4.29 -15.70
N ILE A 153 -14.38 -4.84 -16.23
CA ILE A 153 -14.22 -5.10 -17.68
C ILE A 153 -15.09 -6.27 -18.13
N TYR A 154 -15.20 -7.31 -17.32
CA TYR A 154 -15.97 -8.52 -17.65
C TYR A 154 -17.48 -8.39 -17.44
N LYS A 155 -17.93 -7.26 -16.91
CA LYS A 155 -19.33 -6.99 -16.62
C LYS A 155 -19.91 -6.01 -17.63
#